data_AF-A0A8T5QG87-F1
#
_entry.id   AF-A0A8T5QG87-F1
#
_cell.length_a   1.000
_cell.length_b   1.000
_cell.length_c   1.000
_cell.angle_alpha   90.00
_cell.angle_beta   90.00
_cell.angle_gamma   90.00
#
_symmetry.space_group_name_H-M   'P 1'
#
loop_
_entity.id
_entity.type
_entity.pdbx_description
1 polymer ?
#
loop_
_entity_poly.entity_id
_entity_poly.type
_entity_poly.pdbx_seq_one_letter_code
_entity_poly.pdbx_strand_id
1 'polypeptide(L)' 'LDQKLNILGKVPLSELQGTIKSLKSGIYAVVFDGVIDKDILMTAERAYVSFLVAMDSKVKSTGRVAILTSDNL' A
#
# COMPACT_ATOMS: atom_id res chain seq x y z
N LEU A 1 10.77 -15.50 -14.92
CA LEU A 1 9.67 -15.07 -14.03
C LEU A 1 9.57 -13.56 -14.20
N ASP A 2 8.68 -13.09 -15.08
CA ASP A 2 8.62 -11.68 -15.48
C ASP A 2 7.85 -10.90 -14.40
N GLN A 3 8.56 -10.36 -13.40
CA GLN A 3 8.01 -9.44 -12.41
C GLN A 3 7.84 -8.05 -13.06
N LYS A 4 6.96 -7.95 -14.05
CA LYS A 4 6.56 -6.65 -14.59
C LYS A 4 5.77 -5.92 -13.52
N LEU A 5 6.47 -5.12 -12.72
CA LEU A 5 5.91 -4.16 -11.78
C LEU A 5 5.19 -3.10 -12.61
N ASN A 6 3.93 -3.35 -12.92
CA ASN A 6 3.08 -2.36 -13.59
C ASN A 6 2.84 -1.22 -12.60
N ILE A 7 3.42 -0.06 -12.87
CA ILE A 7 3.09 1.17 -12.14
C ILE A 7 1.69 1.57 -12.59
N LEU A 8 0.72 1.37 -11.71
CA LEU A 8 -0.62 1.92 -11.88
C LEU A 8 -0.54 3.43 -11.70
N GLY A 9 -1.14 4.19 -12.62
CA GLY A 9 -1.09 5.65 -12.63
C GLY A 9 -1.48 6.29 -11.29
N LYS A 10 -1.11 7.55 -11.09
CA LYS A 10 -1.35 8.30 -9.85
C LYS A 10 -2.85 8.36 -9.52
N VAL A 11 -3.26 7.69 -8.44
CA VAL A 11 -4.62 7.73 -7.92
C VAL A 11 -4.69 8.74 -6.75
N PRO A 12 -5.74 9.58 -6.66
CA PRO A 12 -5.96 10.41 -5.48
C PRO A 12 -6.06 9.56 -4.20
N LEU A 13 -5.54 10.06 -3.08
CA LEU A 13 -5.55 9.30 -1.81
C LEU A 13 -6.97 8.87 -1.39
N SER A 14 -7.98 9.70 -1.66
CA SER A 14 -9.40 9.41 -1.41
C SER A 14 -9.93 8.20 -2.18
N GLU A 15 -9.33 7.87 -3.32
CA GLU A 15 -9.76 6.78 -4.21
C GLU A 15 -8.90 5.52 -4.05
N LEU A 16 -7.76 5.62 -3.37
CA LEU A 16 -6.77 4.56 -3.22
C LEU A 16 -7.38 3.25 -2.68
N GLN A 17 -8.19 3.32 -1.62
CA GLN A 17 -8.81 2.12 -1.06
C GLN A 17 -9.74 1.43 -2.05
N GLY A 18 -10.47 2.21 -2.87
CA GLY A 18 -11.36 1.68 -3.91
C GLY A 18 -10.58 0.99 -5.02
N THR A 19 -9.44 1.56 -5.41
CA THR A 19 -8.54 0.96 -6.40
C THR A 19 -7.91 -0.33 -5.90
N ILE A 20 -7.38 -0.37 -4.67
CA ILE A 20 -6.80 -1.59 -4.08
C ILE A 20 -7.85 -2.71 -4.02
N LYS A 21 -9.08 -2.39 -3.61
CA LYS A 21 -10.18 -3.36 -3.56
C LYS A 21 -10.59 -3.87 -4.95
N SER A 22 -10.63 -2.99 -5.94
CA SER A 22 -11.04 -3.34 -7.31
C SER A 22 -10.05 -4.30 -7.99
N LEU A 23 -8.77 -4.13 -7.72
CA LEU A 23 -7.72 -4.96 -8.30
C LEU A 23 -7.62 -6.35 -7.66
N LYS A 24 -8.11 -6.51 -6.42
CA LYS A 24 -8.16 -7.74 -5.60
C LYS A 24 -6.79 -8.39 -5.29
N SER A 25 -5.89 -8.51 -6.26
CA SER A 25 -4.55 -9.07 -6.16
C SER A 25 -3.63 -8.54 -7.27
N GLY A 26 -2.34 -8.82 -7.18
CA GLY A 26 -1.35 -8.41 -8.19
C GLY A 26 -0.69 -7.06 -7.92
N ILE A 27 -1.08 -6.36 -6.85
CA ILE A 27 -0.39 -5.17 -6.37
C ILE A 27 0.75 -5.60 -5.45
N TYR A 28 1.99 -5.35 -5.86
CA TYR A 28 3.15 -5.68 -5.04
C TYR A 28 3.42 -4.62 -3.97
N ALA A 29 3.38 -3.35 -4.35
CA ALA A 29 3.65 -2.21 -3.49
C ALA A 29 2.66 -1.08 -3.75
N VAL A 30 2.34 -0.33 -2.70
CA VAL A 30 1.50 0.87 -2.75
C VAL A 30 2.30 2.02 -2.15
N VAL A 31 2.47 3.10 -2.91
CA VAL A 31 3.23 4.30 -2.51
C VAL A 31 2.32 5.52 -2.58
N PHE A 32 2.21 6.30 -1.51
CA PHE A 32 1.42 7.52 -1.51
C PHE A 32 1.97 8.58 -0.54
N ASP A 33 1.71 9.84 -0.83
CA ASP A 33 2.01 10.97 0.04
C ASP A 33 0.89 11.13 1.06
N GLY A 34 1.08 10.58 2.25
CA GLY A 34 0.09 10.60 3.32
C GLY A 34 0.52 9.78 4.54
N VAL A 35 -0.44 9.51 5.41
CA VAL A 35 -0.23 8.73 6.64
C VAL A 35 -0.91 7.38 6.53
N ILE A 36 -0.19 6.29 6.82
CA ILE A 36 -0.78 4.95 6.89
C ILE A 36 -1.65 4.85 8.16
N ASP A 37 -2.92 4.53 7.97
CA ASP A 37 -3.85 4.21 9.02
C ASP A 37 -4.23 2.72 9.03
N LYS A 38 -5.05 2.33 10.00
CA LYS A 38 -5.50 0.95 10.17
C LYS A 38 -6.34 0.46 8.99
N ASP A 39 -7.15 1.32 8.38
CA ASP A 39 -8.05 0.93 7.30
C ASP A 39 -7.29 0.67 6.00
N ILE A 40 -6.29 1.50 5.71
CA ILE A 40 -5.35 1.31 4.59
C ILE A 40 -4.55 0.03 4.81
N LEU A 41 -3.98 -0.18 6.00
CA LEU A 41 -3.23 -1.39 6.33
C LEU A 41 -4.09 -2.66 6.13
N MET A 42 -5.29 -2.68 6.70
CA MET A 42 -6.20 -3.82 6.56
C MET A 42 -6.65 -4.05 5.10
N THR A 43 -6.80 -2.97 4.33
CA THR A 43 -7.14 -3.07 2.90
C THR A 43 -5.98 -3.67 2.10
N ALA A 44 -4.75 -3.23 2.36
CA ALA A 44 -3.54 -3.75 1.73
C ALA A 44 -3.30 -5.22 2.10
N GLU A 45 -3.49 -5.61 3.36
CA GLU A 45 -3.37 -7.00 3.81
C GLU A 45 -4.34 -7.93 3.09
N ARG A 46 -5.61 -7.52 2.96
CA ARG A 46 -6.64 -8.29 2.23
C ARG A 46 -6.33 -8.41 0.74
N ALA A 47 -5.67 -7.41 0.16
CA ALA A 47 -5.25 -7.40 -1.23
C ALA A 47 -3.90 -8.09 -1.49
N TYR A 48 -3.30 -8.71 -0.46
CA TYR A 48 -2.00 -9.41 -0.55
C TYR A 48 -0.85 -8.50 -1.00
N VAL A 49 -0.91 -7.20 -0.64
CA VAL A 49 0.17 -6.25 -0.89
C VAL A 49 1.37 -6.61 -0.01
N SER A 50 2.59 -6.47 -0.54
CA SER A 50 3.82 -6.74 0.22
C SER A 50 4.36 -5.49 0.90
N PHE A 51 4.26 -4.32 0.26
CA PHE A 51 4.81 -3.07 0.77
C PHE A 51 3.79 -1.92 0.76
N LEU A 52 3.67 -1.23 1.88
CA LEU A 52 3.03 0.08 1.99
C LEU A 52 4.12 1.12 2.27
N VAL A 53 4.25 2.09 1.37
CA VAL A 53 5.19 3.19 1.51
C VAL A 53 4.41 4.49 1.62
N ALA A 54 4.66 5.26 2.68
CA ALA A 54 4.03 6.55 2.87
C ALA A 54 4.96 7.54 3.57
N MET A 55 4.49 8.77 3.81
CA MET A 55 5.30 9.77 4.52
C MET A 55 5.42 9.45 6.01
N ASP A 56 4.34 8.97 6.62
CA ASP A 56 4.25 8.63 8.04
C ASP A 56 3.30 7.44 8.27
N SER A 57 3.30 6.86 9.47
CA SER A 57 2.42 5.76 9.85
C SER A 57 1.92 5.89 11.29
N LYS A 58 0.59 5.81 11.46
CA LYS A 58 -0.06 5.71 12.78
C LYS A 58 -0.15 4.28 13.30
N VAL A 59 0.24 3.31 12.49
CA VAL A 59 0.16 1.88 12.79
C VAL A 59 1.52 1.22 12.65
N LYS A 60 1.75 0.17 13.42
CA LYS A 60 2.95 -0.68 13.26
C LYS A 60 2.64 -1.81 12.30
N SER A 61 3.67 -2.32 11.62
CA SER A 61 3.52 -3.54 10.83
C SER A 61 3.26 -4.70 11.81
N THR A 62 2.08 -5.30 11.72
CA THR A 62 1.65 -6.42 12.59
C THR A 62 1.42 -7.72 11.81
N GLY A 63 1.71 -7.74 10.52
CA GLY A 63 1.31 -8.81 9.62
C GLY A 63 2.24 -8.98 8.43
N ARG A 64 1.67 -9.33 7.27
CA ARG A 64 2.44 -9.65 6.05
C ARG A 64 2.91 -8.44 5.25
N VAL A 65 2.37 -7.26 5.57
CA VAL A 65 2.65 -6.01 4.85
C VAL A 65 3.79 -5.29 5.57
N ALA A 66 4.90 -5.07 4.87
CA ALA A 66 5.97 -4.21 5.32
C ALA A 66 5.54 -2.74 5.18
N ILE A 67 5.68 -1.98 6.26
CA ILE A 67 5.44 -0.53 6.28
C ILE A 67 6.79 0.16 6.17
N LEU A 68 6.93 1.07 5.21
CA LEU A 68 8.09 1.93 5.04
C LEU A 68 7.62 3.39 5.09
N THR A 69 8.22 4.18 5.98
CA THR A 69 7.99 5.63 6.04
C THR A 69 9.23 6.39 5.59
N SER A 70 9.11 7.72 5.41
CA SER A 70 10.24 8.61 5.10
C SER A 70 11.41 8.41 6.06
N ASP A 71 11.11 8.17 7.34
CA ASP A 71 12.11 7.98 8.39
C ASP A 71 12.85 6.62 8.29
N ASN A 72 12.40 5.73 7.40
CA ASN A 72 12.99 4.40 7.19
C ASN A 72 13.76 4.29 5.87
N LEU A 73 13.79 5.36 5.06
CA LEU A 73 14.65 5.49 3.88
C LEU A 73 15.94 6.24 4.21
#